data_AF-A0A1B6H9L1-F1
#
_entry.id   AF-A0A1B6H9L1-F1
#
_cell.length_a   1.000
_cell.length_b   1.000
_cell.length_c   1.000
_cell.angle_alpha   90.00
_cell.angle_beta   90.00
_cell.angle_gamma   90.00
#
_symmetry.space_group_name_H-M   'P 1'
#
loop_
_entity.id
_entity.type
_entity.pdbx_description
1 polymer ?
#
loop_
_entity_poly.entity_id
_entity_poly.type
_entity_poly.pdbx_seq_one_letter_code
_entity_poly.pdbx_strand_id
1 'polypeptide(L)'
;MSRKLVSFSTQLVGANFSSAPNKMSCRLLVCGGGSGGCSIAAKFASKLPKGSCIIVEPKDTHYYQPMWTLVGGGMKTLEQSGRPMKDVLPKSATWIKESVVEFHPAKNYIVTSNGTEISYEYMVVALGLDLHYDAIPGLEEA
;
A
#
# COMPACT_ATOMS: atom_id res chain seq x y z
N MET A 1 34.42 50.10 -24.21
CA MET A 1 33.14 50.07 -23.48
C MET A 1 32.96 48.67 -22.86
N SER A 2 33.36 48.53 -21.60
CA SER A 2 33.40 47.24 -20.89
C SER A 2 32.04 46.95 -20.26
N ARG A 3 31.38 45.87 -20.67
CA ARG A 3 30.13 45.40 -20.05
C ARG A 3 30.48 44.48 -18.88
N LYS A 4 30.23 44.95 -17.66
CA LYS A 4 30.20 44.12 -16.44
C LYS A 4 29.03 43.13 -16.56
N LEU A 5 29.32 41.83 -16.51
CA LEU A 5 28.33 40.79 -16.26
C LEU A 5 28.45 40.36 -14.81
N VAL A 6 27.32 40.41 -14.12
CA VAL A 6 27.11 40.19 -12.69
C VAL A 6 27.23 38.69 -12.39
N SER A 7 28.03 38.34 -11.39
CA SER A 7 28.16 36.98 -10.86
C SER A 7 26.90 36.62 -10.05
N PHE A 8 26.06 35.72 -10.56
CA PHE A 8 25.03 35.05 -9.76
C PHE A 8 25.66 33.87 -9.03
N SER A 9 25.79 34.00 -7.71
CA SER A 9 26.19 32.90 -6.84
C SER A 9 24.96 32.01 -6.61
N THR A 10 24.87 30.90 -7.32
CA THR A 10 23.86 29.88 -7.06
C THR A 10 24.28 29.12 -5.80
N GLN A 11 23.74 29.51 -4.64
CA GLN A 11 23.75 28.64 -3.47
C GLN A 11 22.87 27.43 -3.77
N LEU A 12 23.49 26.31 -4.15
CA LEU A 12 22.87 25.00 -4.05
C LEU A 12 22.63 24.70 -2.56
N VAL A 13 21.41 24.93 -2.11
CA VAL A 13 20.91 24.39 -0.84
C VAL A 13 20.95 22.87 -0.96
N GLY A 14 21.93 22.27 -0.30
CA GLY A 14 22.02 20.82 -0.17
C GLY A 14 20.85 20.30 0.63
N ALA A 15 19.92 19.59 -0.03
CA ALA A 15 18.97 18.74 0.66
C ALA A 15 19.67 17.41 0.97
N ASN A 16 20.32 17.33 2.13
CA ASN A 16 20.74 16.06 2.71
C ASN A 16 19.49 15.29 3.17
N PHE A 17 18.82 14.59 2.25
CA PHE A 17 17.89 13.53 2.63
C PHE A 17 18.66 12.24 2.80
N SER A 18 19.32 12.11 3.94
CA SER A 18 19.73 10.80 4.46
C SER A 18 18.99 10.59 5.78
N SER A 19 17.67 10.44 5.72
CA SER A 19 16.95 9.77 6.80
C SER A 19 17.18 8.27 6.61
N ALA A 20 17.83 7.62 7.57
CA ALA A 20 17.87 6.17 7.62
C ALA A 20 16.45 5.61 7.40
N PRO A 21 16.29 4.50 6.65
CA PRO A 21 14.97 3.93 6.40
C PRO A 21 14.27 3.69 7.74
N ASN A 22 13.01 4.12 7.84
CA ASN A 22 12.20 3.83 9.01
C ASN A 22 12.08 2.32 9.13
N LYS A 23 12.44 1.74 10.28
CA LYS A 23 12.44 0.29 10.48
C LYS A 23 11.32 -0.12 11.41
N MET A 24 10.54 -1.10 10.98
CA MET A 24 9.47 -1.73 11.76
C MET A 24 9.67 -3.24 11.78
N SER A 25 9.09 -3.90 12.78
CA SER A 25 9.05 -5.36 12.83
C SER A 25 7.70 -5.84 13.35
N CYS A 26 7.26 -6.99 12.86
CA CYS A 26 6.04 -7.64 13.32
C CYS A 26 6.18 -9.16 13.27
N ARG A 27 5.24 -9.86 13.92
CA ARG A 27 5.15 -11.31 13.81
C ARG A 27 4.45 -11.72 12.53
N LEU A 28 3.36 -11.04 12.19
CA LEU A 28 2.61 -11.28 10.97
C LEU A 28 2.54 -10.00 10.14
N LEU A 29 3.09 -10.07 8.93
CA LEU A 29 2.93 -9.06 7.89
C LEU A 29 1.92 -9.55 6.86
N VAL A 30 0.92 -8.72 6.56
CA VAL A 30 -0.06 -8.95 5.50
C VAL A 30 0.13 -7.89 4.42
N CYS A 31 0.53 -8.30 3.23
CA CYS A 31 0.69 -7.42 2.07
C CYS A 31 -0.61 -7.43 1.25
N GLY A 32 -1.37 -6.33 1.31
CA GLY A 32 -2.69 -6.18 0.71
C GLY A 32 -3.83 -6.24 1.73
N GLY A 33 -4.74 -5.28 1.68
CA GLY A 33 -5.94 -5.15 2.52
C GLY A 33 -7.24 -5.52 1.80
N GLY A 34 -7.13 -6.22 0.67
CA GLY A 34 -8.25 -6.83 -0.05
C GLY A 34 -8.90 -7.98 0.72
N SER A 35 -9.79 -8.73 0.07
CA SER A 35 -10.63 -9.74 0.76
C SER A 35 -9.80 -10.81 1.48
N GLY A 36 -8.71 -11.29 0.87
CA GLY A 36 -7.80 -12.26 1.48
C GLY A 36 -7.04 -11.68 2.67
N GLY A 37 -6.42 -10.51 2.49
CA GLY A 37 -5.64 -9.87 3.54
C GLY A 37 -6.46 -9.48 4.76
N CYS A 38 -7.64 -8.88 4.55
CA CYS A 38 -8.58 -8.55 5.61
C CYS A 38 -9.01 -9.80 6.39
N SER A 39 -9.30 -10.91 5.69
CA SER A 39 -9.73 -12.18 6.30
C SER A 39 -8.64 -12.81 7.16
N ILE A 40 -7.40 -12.82 6.67
CA ILE A 40 -6.23 -13.32 7.41
C ILE A 40 -5.95 -12.46 8.63
N ALA A 41 -5.92 -11.13 8.46
CA ALA A 41 -5.71 -10.22 9.58
C ALA A 41 -6.80 -10.40 10.65
N ALA A 42 -8.08 -10.50 10.28
CA ALA A 42 -9.18 -10.72 11.21
C ALA A 42 -9.03 -12.05 11.98
N LYS A 43 -8.49 -13.10 11.34
CA LYS A 43 -8.27 -14.41 11.97
C LYS A 43 -7.17 -14.40 13.03
N PHE A 44 -6.11 -13.62 12.82
CA PHE A 44 -4.87 -13.71 13.61
C PHE A 44 -4.59 -12.48 14.49
N ALA A 45 -5.05 -11.28 14.13
CA ALA A 45 -4.67 -10.05 14.82
C ALA A 45 -5.08 -10.02 16.30
N SER A 46 -6.16 -10.72 16.70
CA SER A 46 -6.58 -10.83 18.10
C SER A 46 -5.84 -11.91 18.90
N LYS A 47 -5.12 -12.80 18.22
CA LYS A 47 -4.35 -13.91 18.81
C LYS A 47 -2.88 -13.57 18.99
N LEU A 48 -2.43 -12.48 18.38
CA LEU A 48 -1.06 -12.00 18.46
C LEU A 48 -0.97 -10.86 19.48
N PRO A 49 0.22 -10.60 20.05
CA PRO A 49 0.42 -9.42 20.87
C PRO A 49 0.04 -8.14 20.11
N LYS A 50 -0.45 -7.13 20.83
CA LYS A 50 -0.86 -5.85 20.23
C LYS A 50 0.28 -5.27 19.39
N GLY A 51 -0.01 -4.84 18.16
CA GLY A 51 0.98 -4.30 17.23
C GLY A 51 1.83 -5.34 16.49
N SER A 52 1.65 -6.64 16.75
CA SER A 52 2.41 -7.70 16.07
C SER A 52 1.81 -8.15 14.74
N CYS A 53 0.65 -7.62 14.34
CA CYS A 53 0.04 -7.83 13.03
C CYS A 53 0.06 -6.50 12.27
N ILE A 54 0.79 -6.43 11.17
CA ILE A 54 0.86 -5.27 10.29
C ILE A 54 0.17 -5.60 8.96
N ILE A 55 -0.64 -4.68 8.45
CA ILE A 55 -1.27 -4.75 7.13
C ILE A 55 -0.75 -3.59 6.30
N VAL A 56 -0.17 -3.85 5.14
CA VAL A 56 0.28 -2.82 4.19
C VAL A 56 -0.75 -2.75 3.06
N GLU A 57 -1.47 -1.63 2.97
CA GLU A 57 -2.54 -1.41 1.99
C GLU A 57 -2.68 0.09 1.68
N PRO A 58 -2.45 0.55 0.44
CA PRO A 58 -2.47 1.97 0.13
C PRO A 58 -3.88 2.59 0.03
N LYS A 59 -4.92 1.82 -0.30
CA LYS A 59 -6.26 2.35 -0.62
C LYS A 59 -7.10 2.67 0.63
N ASP A 60 -7.88 3.74 0.54
CA ASP A 60 -8.84 4.16 1.58
C ASP A 60 -10.15 3.39 1.56
N THR A 61 -10.44 2.66 0.49
CA THR A 61 -11.74 2.01 0.27
C THR A 61 -11.52 0.55 -0.05
N HIS A 62 -12.25 -0.30 0.65
CA HIS A 62 -12.34 -1.72 0.36
C HIS A 62 -13.61 -1.99 -0.44
N TYR A 63 -13.48 -2.65 -1.59
CA TYR A 63 -14.60 -2.99 -2.46
C TYR A 63 -14.95 -4.48 -2.36
N TYR A 64 -16.24 -4.77 -2.20
CA TYR A 64 -16.80 -6.09 -2.46
C TYR A 64 -17.04 -6.24 -3.96
N GLN A 65 -15.97 -6.55 -4.68
CA GLN A 65 -15.95 -6.65 -6.16
C GLN A 65 -17.00 -7.61 -6.76
N PRO A 66 -17.43 -8.71 -6.12
CA PRO A 66 -18.51 -9.54 -6.67
C PRO A 66 -19.83 -8.79 -6.92
N MET A 67 -20.06 -7.65 -6.25
CA MET A 67 -21.23 -6.81 -6.50
C MET A 67 -21.18 -6.08 -7.85
N TRP A 68 -20.00 -5.92 -8.46
CA TRP A 68 -19.82 -5.12 -9.69
C TRP A 68 -20.58 -5.71 -10.89
N THR A 69 -20.82 -7.02 -10.93
CA THR A 69 -21.69 -7.63 -11.96
C THR A 69 -23.12 -7.06 -11.91
N LEU A 70 -23.66 -6.82 -10.71
CA LEU A 70 -24.99 -6.24 -10.54
C LEU A 70 -25.00 -4.74 -10.80
N VAL A 71 -23.86 -4.06 -10.57
CA VAL A 71 -23.69 -2.64 -10.93
C VAL A 71 -23.70 -2.48 -12.45
N GLY A 72 -22.95 -3.31 -13.20
CA GLY A 72 -22.97 -3.31 -14.66
C GLY A 72 -24.35 -3.64 -15.25
N GLY A 73 -25.17 -4.41 -14.52
CA GLY A 73 -26.57 -4.69 -14.87
C GLY A 73 -27.60 -3.65 -14.41
N GLY A 74 -27.18 -2.54 -13.78
CA GLY A 74 -28.07 -1.48 -13.30
C GLY A 74 -28.92 -1.82 -12.07
N MET A 75 -28.63 -2.93 -11.38
CA MET A 75 -29.40 -3.41 -10.21
C MET A 75 -28.85 -2.91 -8.86
N LYS A 76 -27.60 -2.44 -8.84
CA LYS A 76 -26.89 -1.92 -7.66
C LYS A 76 -26.09 -0.68 -8.07
N THR A 77 -25.67 0.10 -7.07
CA THR A 77 -24.78 1.25 -7.29
C THR A 77 -23.34 0.92 -6.88
N LEU A 78 -22.36 1.62 -7.43
CA LEU A 78 -20.95 1.39 -7.13
C LEU A 78 -20.63 1.70 -5.66
N GLU A 79 -21.25 2.73 -5.10
CA GLU A 79 -21.07 3.16 -3.71
C GLU A 79 -21.46 2.06 -2.72
N GLN A 80 -22.50 1.27 -3.05
CA GLN A 80 -22.95 0.14 -2.22
C GLN A 80 -21.89 -0.98 -2.11
N SER A 81 -20.96 -1.05 -3.06
CA SER A 81 -19.89 -2.05 -3.06
C SER A 81 -18.69 -1.63 -2.21
N GLY A 82 -18.57 -0.36 -1.81
CA GLY A 82 -17.40 0.19 -1.11
C GLY A 82 -17.65 0.44 0.38
N ARG A 83 -16.60 0.24 1.19
CA ARG A 83 -16.55 0.70 2.60
C ARG A 83 -15.20 1.34 2.91
N PRO A 84 -15.12 2.30 3.85
CA PRO A 84 -13.82 2.80 4.30
C PRO A 84 -12.94 1.66 4.83
N MET A 85 -11.68 1.61 4.38
CA MET A 85 -10.71 0.55 4.72
C MET A 85 -10.54 0.42 6.23
N LYS A 86 -10.44 1.55 6.94
CA LYS A 86 -10.36 1.62 8.40
C LYS A 86 -11.52 0.92 9.14
N ASP A 87 -12.70 0.80 8.51
CA ASP A 87 -13.89 0.25 9.14
C ASP A 87 -13.97 -1.27 8.95
N VAL A 88 -13.25 -1.82 7.96
CA VAL A 88 -13.22 -3.26 7.67
C VAL A 88 -11.98 -3.97 8.21
N LEU A 89 -10.85 -3.26 8.32
CA LEU A 89 -9.63 -3.83 8.89
C LEU A 89 -9.78 -4.03 10.42
N PRO A 90 -9.21 -5.12 10.97
CA PRO A 90 -9.30 -5.39 12.41
C PRO A 90 -8.54 -4.34 13.23
N LYS A 91 -9.22 -3.76 14.22
CA LYS A 91 -8.68 -2.68 15.09
C LYS A 91 -7.42 -3.08 15.88
N SER A 92 -7.16 -4.37 16.05
CA SER A 92 -5.97 -4.88 16.75
C SER A 92 -4.75 -5.02 15.84
N ALA A 93 -4.89 -4.85 14.53
CA ALA A 93 -3.79 -4.76 13.58
C ALA A 93 -3.36 -3.30 13.34
N THR A 94 -2.10 -3.12 12.99
CA THR A 94 -1.58 -1.83 12.53
C THR A 94 -1.74 -1.75 11.02
N TRP A 95 -2.50 -0.77 10.53
CA TRP A 95 -2.62 -0.48 9.11
C TRP A 95 -1.58 0.56 8.69
N ILE A 96 -0.70 0.16 7.77
CA ILE A 96 0.28 1.01 7.10
C ILE A 96 -0.27 1.35 5.72
N LYS A 97 -0.60 2.62 5.52
CA LYS A 97 -1.26 3.11 4.32
C LYS A 97 -0.25 3.48 3.24
N GLU A 98 0.48 2.47 2.79
CA GLU A 98 1.58 2.57 1.82
C GLU A 98 1.50 1.38 0.86
N SER A 99 2.22 1.45 -0.25
CA SER A 99 2.35 0.30 -1.16
C SER A 99 3.59 -0.50 -0.79
N VAL A 100 3.58 -1.82 -0.97
CA VAL A 100 4.82 -2.61 -0.97
C VAL A 100 5.49 -2.42 -2.33
N VAL A 101 6.78 -2.10 -2.33
CA VAL A 101 7.55 -1.86 -3.57
C VAL A 101 8.68 -2.86 -3.78
N GLU A 102 9.19 -3.48 -2.70
CA GLU A 102 10.21 -4.52 -2.79
C GLU A 102 9.99 -5.63 -1.76
N PHE A 103 10.32 -6.85 -2.15
CA PHE A 103 10.34 -8.02 -1.27
C PHE A 103 11.77 -8.54 -1.09
N HIS A 104 12.20 -8.72 0.16
CA HIS A 104 13.50 -9.30 0.51
C HIS A 104 13.30 -10.60 1.31
N PRO A 105 12.78 -11.67 0.68
CA PRO A 105 12.37 -12.89 1.39
C PRO A 105 13.55 -13.64 2.04
N ALA A 106 14.75 -13.58 1.45
CA ALA A 106 15.94 -14.19 2.04
C ALA A 106 16.38 -13.53 3.37
N LYS A 107 15.88 -12.30 3.63
CA LYS A 107 16.18 -11.50 4.82
C LYS A 107 14.92 -11.20 5.65
N ASN A 108 13.78 -11.76 5.27
CA ASN A 108 12.47 -11.58 5.92
C ASN A 108 12.06 -10.11 6.14
N TYR A 109 12.15 -9.27 5.11
CA TYR A 109 11.55 -7.92 5.16
C TYR A 109 10.98 -7.49 3.80
N ILE A 110 10.15 -6.44 3.83
CA ILE A 110 9.72 -5.69 2.63
C ILE A 110 10.14 -4.23 2.72
N VAL A 111 10.16 -3.54 1.59
CA VAL A 111 10.28 -2.08 1.52
C VAL A 111 8.97 -1.51 1.02
N THR A 112 8.48 -0.45 1.66
CA THR A 112 7.28 0.27 1.24
C THR A 112 7.59 1.48 0.36
N SER A 113 6.56 2.08 -0.24
CA SER A 113 6.69 3.26 -1.10
C SER A 113 7.31 4.49 -0.40
N ASN A 114 7.28 4.55 0.94
CA ASN A 114 7.94 5.61 1.71
C ASN A 114 9.35 5.22 2.19
N GLY A 115 9.89 4.08 1.74
CA GLY A 115 11.20 3.59 2.16
C GLY A 115 11.21 2.95 3.55
N THR A 116 10.06 2.59 4.10
CA THR A 116 9.98 1.88 5.39
C THR A 116 10.37 0.41 5.18
N GLU A 117 11.35 -0.08 5.94
CA GLU A 117 11.69 -1.51 6.01
C GLU A 117 10.83 -2.18 7.08
N ILE A 118 10.05 -3.20 6.69
CA ILE A 118 9.20 -3.95 7.63
C ILE A 118 9.65 -5.41 7.66
N SER A 119 10.33 -5.79 8.75
CA SER A 119 10.73 -7.17 9.01
C SER A 119 9.59 -8.01 9.58
N TYR A 120 9.58 -9.31 9.29
CA TYR A 120 8.51 -10.23 9.70
C TYR A 120 9.01 -11.60 10.17
N GLU A 121 8.24 -12.25 11.05
CA GLU A 121 8.38 -13.71 11.28
C GLU A 121 7.61 -14.50 10.20
N TYR A 122 6.40 -14.05 9.87
CA TYR A 122 5.53 -14.62 8.84
C TYR A 122 5.00 -13.53 7.93
N MET A 123 4.97 -13.80 6.62
CA MET A 123 4.39 -12.91 5.63
C MET A 123 3.28 -13.62 4.86
N VAL A 124 2.15 -12.92 4.68
CA VAL A 124 1.06 -13.33 3.79
C VAL A 124 0.98 -12.33 2.64
N VAL A 125 1.16 -12.82 1.42
CA VAL A 125 1.00 -12.03 0.20
C VAL A 125 -0.45 -12.18 -0.28
N ALA A 126 -1.21 -11.09 -0.23
CA ALA A 126 -2.63 -11.02 -0.57
C ALA A 126 -2.93 -9.77 -1.44
N LEU A 127 -2.03 -9.48 -2.39
CA LEU A 127 -2.07 -8.28 -3.25
C LEU A 127 -3.16 -8.30 -4.33
N GLY A 128 -3.80 -9.45 -4.55
CA GLY A 128 -4.80 -9.60 -5.60
C GLY A 128 -4.17 -9.80 -6.98
N LEU A 129 -4.76 -9.17 -7.99
CA LEU A 129 -4.33 -9.21 -9.38
C LEU A 129 -4.17 -7.78 -9.91
N ASP A 130 -3.39 -7.65 -10.98
CA ASP A 130 -3.29 -6.42 -11.74
C ASP A 130 -4.15 -6.50 -13.01
N LEU A 131 -4.76 -5.37 -13.38
CA LEU A 131 -5.65 -5.28 -14.54
C LEU A 131 -4.89 -4.60 -15.69
N HIS A 132 -4.40 -5.40 -16.63
CA HIS A 132 -3.69 -4.92 -17.81
C HIS A 132 -4.64 -4.53 -18.94
N TYR A 133 -5.37 -3.42 -18.76
CA TYR A 133 -6.22 -2.88 -19.82
C TYR A 133 -5.40 -2.37 -21.02
N ASP A 134 -4.21 -1.85 -20.75
CA ASP A 134 -3.18 -1.44 -21.72
C ASP A 134 -2.76 -2.55 -22.69
N ALA A 135 -2.89 -3.82 -22.30
CA ALA A 135 -2.58 -4.95 -23.17
C ALA A 135 -3.53 -5.08 -24.38
N ILE A 136 -4.67 -4.38 -24.37
CA ILE A 136 -5.63 -4.33 -25.46
C ILE A 136 -5.53 -2.95 -26.13
N PRO A 137 -5.00 -2.86 -27.37
CA PRO A 137 -4.85 -1.58 -28.06
C PRO A 137 -6.17 -0.81 -28.16
N GLY A 138 -6.18 0.43 -27.69
CA GLY A 138 -7.34 1.33 -27.76
C GLY A 138 -8.35 1.20 -26.60
N LEU A 139 -8.12 0.33 -25.61
CA LEU A 139 -9.10 0.08 -24.55
C LEU A 139 -9.10 1.16 -23.44
N GLU A 140 -7.96 1.78 -23.14
CA GLU A 140 -7.87 2.80 -22.09
C GLU A 140 -8.37 4.17 -22.57
N GLU A 141 -8.32 4.42 -23.89
CA GLU A 141 -8.75 5.66 -24.51
C GLU A 141 -10.25 5.72 -24.84
N ALA A 142 -10.95 4.58 -24.75
CA ALA A 142 -12.35 4.40 -25.15
C ALA A 142 -13.38 4.98 -24.16
#